data_AF-A0A7L3YD10-F1
#
_entry.id   AF-A0A7L3YD10-F1
#
_cell.length_a   1.000
_cell.length_b   1.000
_cell.length_c   1.000
_cell.angle_alpha   90.00
_cell.angle_beta   90.00
_cell.angle_gamma   90.00
#
_symmetry.space_group_name_H-M   'P 1'
#
loop_
_entity.id
_entity.type
_entity.pdbx_description
1 polymer ?
#
loop_
_entity_poly.entity_id
_entity_poly.type
_entity_poly.pdbx_seq_one_letter_code
_entity_poly.pdbx_strand_id
1 'polypeptide(L)'
;QIEQRIEPAKRAAHNVSKRLQACLQGQCGSEMDKRVKKLPLMALSMTMAESFKELDTESSLGKALEMGCCIQSSLAKILAEFEIALERDILQPLNKLSEEELPIILKRKKTLQKLISDWNTIKSRLNQAAKSSSNNSGAGAGPGASSAANKLEILKEEEEEVKRKVEQCKDEYMADLYHFSTKEDSYASYFIRLLEIQAQYHRQSLGSLDSALAELKESHSQTEPSFVADTPVAGYYGVPLETHLKSLGRDIALPIEACVMMLLASGMREEGLFRLAAGASVLRKLKSSLASGSNALEEFYSDPHAVAGALKSYLRELPQPLMTFELYNEWVKVASLKDVDGRVQSLQDTCSRLPRESYNNLRYLIKFLAKLAEHQDLNKMTPSNIAIVLGPNLLWTQQSTGDPVQLDLASVSSIQVVNVVEALIQNADALFPGEVDFNVSGMFTPPVNSRLDEAAPVEEPSPEPPPAGSPALPDGEVTSRDPETKSQPASPAVTRLSPEAMGPPAPQTTDDTACKGKRPAPARPMMPPPPVAQPRSTAPTPAAPEHAASPKARPRRMAGAPSRAPSVPPPLPPQPARRHSRDPAPSPRPPAS
;
A
#
# COMPACT_ATOMS: atom_id res chain seq x y z
N GLN A 1 18.93 -50.50 22.61
CA GLN A 1 19.01 -49.19 21.92
C GLN A 1 17.74 -48.88 21.15
N ILE A 2 17.37 -49.65 20.11
CA ILE A 2 16.16 -49.43 19.27
C ILE A 2 14.90 -49.12 20.10
N GLU A 3 14.58 -49.95 21.09
CA GLU A 3 13.45 -49.81 22.02
C GLU A 3 13.28 -48.40 22.63
N GLN A 4 14.37 -47.70 22.95
CA GLN A 4 14.32 -46.38 23.58
C GLN A 4 13.83 -45.27 22.62
N ARG A 5 13.85 -45.53 21.30
CA ARG A 5 13.44 -44.56 20.27
C ARG A 5 11.95 -44.59 19.94
N ILE A 6 11.24 -45.67 20.28
CA ILE A 6 9.84 -45.90 19.89
C ILE A 6 8.86 -44.91 20.55
N GLU A 7 8.97 -44.69 21.87
CA GLU A 7 8.11 -43.75 22.59
C GLU A 7 8.38 -42.29 22.18
N PRO A 8 9.64 -41.83 22.01
CA PRO A 8 9.94 -40.56 21.33
C PRO A 8 9.38 -40.45 19.90
N ALA A 9 9.54 -41.48 19.06
CA ALA A 9 9.07 -41.48 17.67
C ALA A 9 7.53 -41.36 17.60
N LYS A 10 6.79 -42.12 18.42
CA LYS A 10 5.33 -41.99 18.52
C LYS A 10 4.93 -40.57 18.92
N ARG A 11 5.58 -40.01 19.94
CA ARG A 11 5.30 -38.65 20.43
C ARG A 11 5.60 -37.59 19.37
N ALA A 12 6.67 -37.76 18.60
CA ALA A 12 7.02 -36.87 17.51
C ALA A 12 5.98 -36.93 16.38
N ALA A 13 5.64 -38.13 15.90
CA ALA A 13 4.64 -38.32 14.83
C ALA A 13 3.27 -37.74 15.21
N HIS A 14 2.76 -38.06 16.41
CA HIS A 14 1.48 -37.52 16.91
C HIS A 14 1.51 -35.99 17.03
N ASN A 15 2.55 -35.43 17.67
CA ASN A 15 2.64 -33.98 17.90
C ASN A 15 2.80 -33.21 16.58
N VAL A 16 3.62 -33.69 15.64
CA VAL A 16 3.81 -33.04 14.35
C VAL A 16 2.54 -33.14 13.53
N SER A 17 1.92 -34.32 13.37
CA SER A 17 0.66 -34.48 12.64
C SER A 17 -0.44 -33.53 13.18
N LYS A 18 -0.67 -33.54 14.51
CA LYS A 18 -1.67 -32.70 15.17
C LYS A 18 -1.41 -31.20 15.04
N ARG A 19 -0.15 -30.77 15.01
CA ARG A 19 0.20 -29.35 14.80
C ARG A 19 0.15 -28.94 13.34
N LEU A 20 0.56 -29.82 12.44
CA LEU A 20 0.58 -29.59 11.00
C LEU A 20 -0.85 -29.54 10.43
N GLN A 21 -1.77 -30.38 10.91
CA GLN A 21 -3.19 -30.29 10.60
C GLN A 21 -3.80 -28.94 11.03
N ALA A 22 -3.31 -28.35 12.13
CA ALA A 22 -3.73 -27.03 12.61
C ALA A 22 -3.08 -25.85 11.84
N CYS A 23 -2.21 -26.12 10.86
CA CYS A 23 -1.67 -25.13 9.92
C CYS A 23 -2.42 -25.11 8.58
N LEU A 24 -3.33 -26.06 8.33
CA LEU A 24 -4.19 -26.08 7.14
C LEU A 24 -5.34 -25.08 7.30
N GLN A 25 -5.67 -24.38 6.23
CA GLN A 25 -6.79 -23.44 6.13
C GLN A 25 -8.01 -24.11 5.49
N GLY A 26 -7.81 -25.00 4.53
CA GLY A 26 -8.86 -25.79 3.90
C GLY A 26 -9.35 -26.94 4.78
N GLN A 27 -10.55 -27.42 4.47
CA GLN A 27 -11.16 -28.52 5.23
C GLN A 27 -10.51 -29.86 4.86
N CYS A 28 -9.84 -30.49 5.84
CA CYS A 28 -9.31 -31.86 5.75
C CYS A 28 -10.37 -32.82 5.18
N GLY A 29 -9.98 -33.72 4.29
CA GLY A 29 -10.88 -34.68 3.63
C GLY A 29 -11.80 -34.11 2.54
N SER A 30 -11.74 -32.81 2.23
CA SER A 30 -12.54 -32.22 1.13
C SER A 30 -11.84 -32.28 -0.23
N GLU A 31 -12.63 -32.50 -1.29
CA GLU A 31 -12.18 -32.43 -2.69
C GLU A 31 -11.73 -31.03 -3.09
N MET A 32 -10.91 -30.94 -4.15
CA MET A 32 -10.25 -29.71 -4.62
C MET A 32 -11.20 -28.49 -4.65
N ASP A 33 -12.30 -28.55 -5.41
CA ASP A 33 -13.23 -27.43 -5.56
C ASP A 33 -13.87 -26.99 -4.24
N LYS A 34 -14.12 -27.94 -3.33
CA LYS A 34 -14.72 -27.69 -2.01
C LYS A 34 -13.69 -27.11 -1.03
N ARG A 35 -12.39 -27.38 -1.25
CA ARG A 35 -11.26 -26.80 -0.52
C ARG A 35 -10.96 -25.39 -1.01
N VAL A 36 -10.73 -25.20 -2.31
CA VAL A 36 -10.46 -23.89 -2.94
C VAL A 36 -11.52 -22.86 -2.60
N LYS A 37 -12.82 -23.21 -2.72
CA LYS A 37 -13.95 -22.30 -2.40
C LYS A 37 -14.03 -21.86 -0.93
N LYS A 38 -13.26 -22.47 -0.02
CA LYS A 38 -13.20 -22.10 1.41
C LYS A 38 -11.93 -21.34 1.79
N LEU A 39 -10.95 -21.20 0.89
CA LEU A 39 -9.73 -20.47 1.15
C LEU A 39 -9.96 -18.94 1.07
N PRO A 40 -9.42 -18.13 2.01
CA PRO A 40 -9.57 -16.66 1.98
C PRO A 40 -9.09 -16.01 0.68
N LEU A 41 -8.06 -16.58 0.03
CA LEU A 41 -7.55 -16.15 -1.28
C LEU A 41 -8.62 -16.24 -2.38
N MET A 42 -9.47 -17.28 -2.36
CA MET A 42 -10.55 -17.43 -3.33
C MET A 42 -11.69 -16.44 -3.06
N ALA A 43 -11.98 -16.14 -1.79
CA ALA A 43 -12.95 -15.10 -1.43
C ALA A 43 -12.46 -13.71 -1.89
N LEU A 44 -11.17 -13.39 -1.69
CA LEU A 44 -10.56 -12.16 -2.19
C LEU A 44 -10.62 -12.07 -3.73
N SER A 45 -10.31 -13.16 -4.43
CA SER A 45 -10.45 -13.27 -5.89
C SER A 45 -11.88 -12.98 -6.36
N MET A 46 -12.90 -13.54 -5.68
CA MET A 46 -14.31 -13.26 -5.99
C MET A 46 -14.67 -11.78 -5.78
N THR A 47 -14.28 -11.17 -4.65
CA THR A 47 -14.55 -9.74 -4.41
C THR A 47 -13.83 -8.84 -5.43
N MET A 48 -12.60 -9.17 -5.83
CA MET A 48 -11.90 -8.46 -6.92
C MET A 48 -12.66 -8.60 -8.26
N ALA A 49 -13.17 -9.79 -8.58
CA ALA A 49 -13.98 -10.04 -9.78
C ALA A 49 -15.35 -9.36 -9.76
N GLU A 50 -15.89 -9.04 -8.58
CA GLU A 50 -17.11 -8.27 -8.41
C GLU A 50 -16.84 -6.78 -8.63
N SER A 51 -15.86 -6.20 -7.94
CA SER A 51 -15.49 -4.78 -8.11
C SER A 51 -14.94 -4.46 -9.51
N PHE A 52 -14.33 -5.41 -10.22
CA PHE A 52 -13.89 -5.22 -11.61
C PHE A 52 -15.05 -4.89 -12.57
N LYS A 53 -16.26 -5.41 -12.33
CA LYS A 53 -17.43 -5.17 -13.19
C LYS A 53 -17.98 -3.75 -13.11
N GLU A 54 -17.56 -2.98 -12.10
CA GLU A 54 -17.94 -1.59 -11.89
C GLU A 54 -16.90 -0.59 -12.44
N LEU A 55 -15.79 -1.09 -13.00
CA LEU A 55 -14.70 -0.30 -13.56
C LEU A 55 -14.67 -0.35 -15.09
N ASP A 56 -14.07 0.68 -15.68
CA ASP A 56 -13.68 0.68 -17.09
C ASP A 56 -12.55 -0.35 -17.31
N THR A 57 -12.78 -1.30 -18.23
CA THR A 57 -11.84 -2.36 -18.60
C THR A 57 -10.57 -1.83 -19.26
N GLU A 58 -10.62 -0.65 -19.90
CA GLU A 58 -9.43 -0.06 -20.49
C GLU A 58 -8.53 0.65 -19.47
N SER A 59 -9.07 1.01 -18.30
CA SER A 59 -8.32 1.68 -17.24
C SER A 59 -7.22 0.78 -16.66
N SER A 60 -6.08 1.38 -16.32
CA SER A 60 -4.96 0.66 -15.68
C SER A 60 -5.36 0.01 -14.35
N LEU A 61 -6.34 0.60 -13.64
CA LEU A 61 -6.93 0.03 -12.43
C LEU A 61 -7.79 -1.21 -12.73
N GLY A 62 -8.59 -1.18 -13.79
CA GLY A 62 -9.37 -2.33 -14.26
C GLY A 62 -8.45 -3.51 -14.60
N LYS A 63 -7.46 -3.29 -15.46
CA LYS A 63 -6.45 -4.29 -15.86
C LYS A 63 -5.65 -4.83 -14.66
N ALA A 64 -5.29 -3.97 -13.70
CA ALA A 64 -4.66 -4.38 -12.45
C ALA A 64 -5.57 -5.26 -11.57
N LEU A 65 -6.87 -4.98 -11.52
CA LEU A 65 -7.83 -5.72 -10.70
C LEU A 65 -8.25 -7.05 -11.35
N GLU A 66 -8.33 -7.12 -12.68
CA GLU A 66 -8.54 -8.36 -13.43
C GLU A 66 -7.38 -9.34 -13.24
N MET A 67 -6.14 -8.89 -13.45
CA MET A 67 -4.96 -9.72 -13.19
C MET A 67 -4.88 -10.10 -11.70
N GLY A 68 -5.25 -9.19 -10.80
CA GLY A 68 -5.42 -9.44 -9.36
C GLY A 68 -6.37 -10.59 -9.07
N CYS A 69 -7.58 -10.59 -9.65
CA CYS A 69 -8.53 -11.69 -9.56
C CYS A 69 -7.91 -13.03 -10.00
N CYS A 70 -7.29 -13.04 -11.19
CA CYS A 70 -6.69 -14.22 -11.79
C CYS A 70 -5.56 -14.82 -10.91
N ILE A 71 -4.62 -13.99 -10.44
CA ILE A 71 -3.51 -14.47 -9.62
C ILE A 71 -3.98 -14.95 -8.24
N GLN A 72 -4.94 -14.27 -7.60
CA GLN A 72 -5.50 -14.74 -6.32
C GLN A 72 -6.25 -16.07 -6.47
N SER A 73 -6.96 -16.29 -7.59
CA SER A 73 -7.57 -17.59 -7.90
C SER A 73 -6.52 -18.69 -8.11
N SER A 74 -5.43 -18.38 -8.81
CA SER A 74 -4.31 -19.31 -9.03
C SER A 74 -3.63 -19.70 -7.72
N LEU A 75 -3.30 -18.72 -6.87
CA LEU A 75 -2.71 -18.95 -5.55
C LEU A 75 -3.62 -19.77 -4.63
N ALA A 76 -4.95 -19.59 -4.70
CA ALA A 76 -5.90 -20.42 -3.97
C ALA A 76 -5.86 -21.90 -4.42
N LYS A 77 -5.70 -22.16 -5.72
CA LYS A 77 -5.56 -23.53 -6.25
C LYS A 77 -4.23 -24.17 -5.81
N ILE A 78 -3.11 -23.44 -5.95
CA ILE A 78 -1.78 -23.87 -5.53
C ILE A 78 -1.73 -24.18 -4.02
N LEU A 79 -2.43 -23.38 -3.19
CA LEU A 79 -2.58 -23.67 -1.76
C LEU A 79 -3.41 -24.93 -1.51
N ALA A 80 -4.55 -25.13 -2.19
CA ALA A 80 -5.36 -26.33 -2.02
C ALA A 80 -4.63 -27.62 -2.49
N GLU A 81 -3.85 -27.56 -3.58
CA GLU A 81 -2.98 -28.63 -4.04
C GLU A 81 -1.92 -28.99 -3.00
N PHE A 82 -1.24 -27.98 -2.44
CA PHE A 82 -0.30 -28.15 -1.33
C PHE A 82 -0.94 -28.84 -0.12
N GLU A 83 -2.11 -28.39 0.32
CA GLU A 83 -2.81 -28.98 1.47
C GLU A 83 -3.24 -30.44 1.21
N ILE A 84 -3.67 -30.77 -0.01
CA ILE A 84 -4.07 -32.13 -0.40
C ILE A 84 -2.84 -33.06 -0.48
N ALA A 85 -1.73 -32.59 -1.07
CA ALA A 85 -0.48 -33.34 -1.11
C ALA A 85 0.06 -33.60 0.30
N LEU A 86 0.00 -32.61 1.18
CA LEU A 86 0.47 -32.70 2.57
C LEU A 86 -0.47 -33.57 3.44
N GLU A 87 -1.77 -33.55 3.20
CA GLU A 87 -2.72 -34.46 3.83
C GLU A 87 -2.44 -35.94 3.45
N ARG A 88 -2.25 -36.22 2.16
CA ARG A 88 -2.04 -37.57 1.61
C ARG A 88 -0.64 -38.11 1.93
N ASP A 89 0.41 -37.35 1.65
CA ASP A 89 1.80 -37.83 1.71
C ASP A 89 2.40 -37.74 3.12
N ILE A 90 1.86 -36.88 4.01
CA ILE A 90 2.45 -36.61 5.33
C ILE A 90 1.48 -36.94 6.48
N LEU A 91 0.28 -36.35 6.53
CA LEU A 91 -0.63 -36.51 7.67
C LEU A 91 -1.17 -37.94 7.80
N GLN A 92 -1.59 -38.56 6.69
CA GLN A 92 -2.08 -39.94 6.70
C GLN A 92 -1.00 -40.94 7.17
N PRO A 93 0.24 -40.95 6.63
CA PRO A 93 1.32 -41.79 7.15
C PRO A 93 1.72 -41.51 8.60
N LEU A 94 1.82 -40.24 9.03
CA LEU A 94 2.19 -39.92 10.41
C LEU A 94 1.11 -40.33 11.43
N ASN A 95 -0.17 -40.18 11.11
CA ASN A 95 -1.27 -40.66 11.96
C ASN A 95 -1.28 -42.20 12.05
N LYS A 96 -1.06 -42.90 10.93
CA LYS A 96 -0.92 -44.35 10.93
C LYS A 96 0.25 -44.81 11.80
N LEU A 97 1.39 -44.14 11.70
CA LEU A 97 2.56 -44.42 12.53
C LEU A 97 2.29 -44.20 14.03
N SER A 98 1.58 -43.12 14.39
CA SER A 98 1.34 -42.78 15.79
C SER A 98 0.20 -43.57 16.46
N GLU A 99 -0.86 -43.91 15.71
CA GLU A 99 -2.07 -44.54 16.26
C GLU A 99 -2.21 -46.04 15.93
N GLU A 100 -1.62 -46.55 14.84
CA GLU A 100 -1.61 -47.98 14.50
C GLU A 100 -0.28 -48.66 14.84
N GLU A 101 0.80 -48.32 14.14
CA GLU A 101 2.02 -49.13 14.13
C GLU A 101 2.77 -49.12 15.48
N LEU A 102 3.15 -47.95 15.99
CA LEU A 102 3.94 -47.87 17.24
C LEU A 102 3.15 -48.29 18.50
N PRO A 103 1.83 -48.04 18.64
CA PRO A 103 1.03 -48.55 19.76
C PRO A 103 0.99 -50.07 19.86
N ILE A 104 1.03 -50.82 18.75
CA ILE A 104 1.08 -52.29 18.76
C ILE A 104 2.39 -52.77 19.41
N ILE A 105 3.53 -52.20 19.02
CA ILE A 105 4.85 -52.54 19.56
C ILE A 105 4.92 -52.21 21.06
N LEU A 106 4.39 -51.05 21.46
CA LEU A 106 4.30 -50.64 22.88
C LEU A 106 3.33 -51.51 23.71
N LYS A 107 2.27 -52.05 23.10
CA LYS A 107 1.37 -53.03 23.72
C LYS A 107 2.05 -54.37 23.93
N ARG A 108 2.75 -54.90 22.91
CA ARG A 108 3.54 -56.14 22.99
C ARG A 108 4.63 -56.05 24.06
N LYS A 109 5.36 -54.94 24.15
CA LYS A 109 6.30 -54.66 25.25
C LYS A 109 5.66 -54.83 26.64
N LYS A 110 4.46 -54.26 26.86
CA LYS A 110 3.74 -54.37 28.15
C LYS A 110 3.28 -55.81 28.42
N THR A 111 2.81 -56.53 27.40
CA THR A 111 2.46 -57.96 27.52
C THR A 111 3.69 -58.80 27.93
N LEU A 112 4.83 -58.59 27.26
CA LEU A 112 6.08 -59.28 27.57
C LEU A 112 6.57 -58.99 29.00
N GLN A 113 6.54 -57.71 29.42
CA GLN A 113 6.87 -57.33 30.80
C GLN A 113 5.95 -58.02 31.83
N LYS A 114 4.65 -58.15 31.54
CA LYS A 114 3.72 -58.89 32.40
C LYS A 114 4.06 -60.39 32.44
N LEU A 115 4.23 -61.04 31.29
CA LEU A 115 4.54 -62.47 31.23
C LEU A 115 5.85 -62.81 31.95
N ILE A 116 6.87 -61.94 31.87
CA ILE A 116 8.13 -62.08 32.63
C ILE A 116 7.87 -61.96 34.14
N SER A 117 6.99 -61.07 34.59
CA SER A 117 6.59 -60.96 36.00
C SER A 117 5.80 -62.18 36.49
N ASP A 118 4.87 -62.68 35.68
CA ASP A 118 4.06 -63.85 35.96
C ASP A 118 4.95 -65.12 36.04
N TRP A 119 5.90 -65.29 35.10
CA TRP A 119 6.93 -66.34 35.11
C TRP A 119 7.80 -66.30 36.37
N ASN A 120 8.37 -65.13 36.71
CA ASN A 120 9.19 -64.98 37.92
C ASN A 120 8.39 -65.30 39.20
N THR A 121 7.08 -65.03 39.21
CA THR A 121 6.19 -65.35 40.33
C THR A 121 5.98 -66.86 40.46
N ILE A 122 5.69 -67.57 39.37
CA ILE A 122 5.53 -69.04 39.35
C ILE A 122 6.86 -69.70 39.73
N LYS A 123 7.96 -69.27 39.13
CA LYS A 123 9.31 -69.74 39.44
C LYS A 123 9.72 -69.52 40.90
N SER A 124 9.29 -68.42 41.53
CA SER A 124 9.49 -68.19 42.96
C SER A 124 8.69 -69.20 43.81
N ARG A 125 7.41 -69.43 43.47
CA ARG A 125 6.55 -70.45 44.13
C ARG A 125 7.11 -71.86 43.98
N LEU A 126 7.58 -72.23 42.79
CA LEU A 126 8.23 -73.51 42.49
C LEU A 126 9.49 -73.71 43.34
N ASN A 127 10.35 -72.69 43.44
CA ASN A 127 11.54 -72.73 44.29
C ASN A 127 11.21 -72.83 45.79
N GLN A 128 10.10 -72.22 46.25
CA GLN A 128 9.62 -72.37 47.62
C GLN A 128 9.09 -73.80 47.88
N ALA A 129 8.29 -74.34 46.97
CA ALA A 129 7.76 -75.71 47.04
C ALA A 129 8.88 -76.78 47.01
N ALA A 130 9.91 -76.57 46.18
CA ALA A 130 11.07 -77.47 46.14
C ALA A 130 11.84 -77.48 47.48
N LYS A 131 12.02 -76.31 48.10
CA LYS A 131 12.68 -76.19 49.41
C LYS A 131 11.86 -76.81 50.55
N SER A 132 10.54 -76.63 50.56
CA SER A 132 9.69 -77.27 51.57
C SER A 132 9.62 -78.80 51.38
N SER A 133 9.66 -79.30 50.14
CA SER A 133 9.81 -80.74 49.86
C SER A 133 11.14 -81.29 50.38
N SER A 134 12.26 -80.58 50.14
CA SER A 134 13.60 -80.99 50.60
C SER A 134 13.72 -81.07 52.11
N ASN A 135 13.08 -80.16 52.87
CA ASN A 135 13.14 -80.16 54.33
C ASN A 135 12.27 -81.27 54.98
N ASN A 136 11.31 -81.84 54.25
CA ASN A 136 10.39 -82.87 54.77
C ASN A 136 10.92 -84.30 54.60
N SER A 137 12.10 -84.50 54.01
CA SER A 137 12.69 -85.82 53.74
C SER A 137 13.11 -86.62 54.98
N GLY A 138 13.08 -86.01 56.17
CA GLY A 138 13.48 -86.63 57.45
C GLY A 138 12.42 -87.50 58.14
N ALA A 139 11.18 -87.58 57.64
CA ALA A 139 10.11 -88.31 58.34
C ALA A 139 9.14 -89.04 57.39
N GLY A 140 9.17 -90.38 57.45
CA GLY A 140 8.07 -91.31 57.13
C GLY A 140 7.36 -91.19 55.77
N ALA A 141 7.47 -92.22 54.93
CA ALA A 141 6.70 -92.33 53.69
C ALA A 141 5.18 -92.52 53.94
N GLY A 142 4.47 -91.41 54.15
CA GLY A 142 3.01 -91.35 54.29
C GLY A 142 2.31 -90.70 53.08
N PRO A 143 0.96 -90.77 52.98
CA PRO A 143 0.20 -90.31 51.82
C PRO A 143 0.35 -88.82 51.44
N GLY A 144 0.87 -87.98 52.36
CA GLY A 144 1.16 -86.57 52.06
C GLY A 144 2.35 -86.36 51.11
N ALA A 145 3.28 -87.32 51.01
CA ALA A 145 4.49 -87.18 50.21
C ALA A 145 4.20 -87.13 48.69
N SER A 146 3.28 -87.97 48.20
CA SER A 146 2.84 -87.94 46.80
C SER A 146 2.06 -86.66 46.48
N SER A 147 1.19 -86.19 47.38
CA SER A 147 0.49 -84.91 47.20
C SER A 147 1.46 -83.72 47.05
N ALA A 148 2.54 -83.70 47.84
CA ALA A 148 3.60 -82.69 47.71
C ALA A 148 4.39 -82.83 46.39
N ALA A 149 4.67 -84.06 45.94
CA ALA A 149 5.34 -84.32 44.66
C ALA A 149 4.49 -83.87 43.46
N ASN A 150 3.21 -84.29 43.38
CA ASN A 150 2.30 -83.91 42.31
C ASN A 150 2.11 -82.38 42.24
N LYS A 151 2.04 -81.70 43.40
CA LYS A 151 1.96 -80.24 43.46
C LYS A 151 3.24 -79.56 42.94
N LEU A 152 4.41 -80.17 43.14
CA LEU A 152 5.68 -79.69 42.58
C LEU A 152 5.75 -79.92 41.07
N GLU A 153 5.17 -81.01 40.57
CA GLU A 153 5.09 -81.35 39.15
C GLU A 153 4.19 -80.38 38.37
N ILE A 154 2.97 -80.12 38.88
CA ILE A 154 2.05 -79.11 38.32
C ILE A 154 2.72 -77.73 38.27
N LEU A 155 3.44 -77.32 39.32
CA LEU A 155 4.17 -76.04 39.35
C LEU A 155 5.36 -75.98 38.39
N LYS A 156 5.88 -77.12 37.89
CA LYS A 156 6.87 -77.14 36.79
C LYS A 156 6.18 -77.00 35.44
N GLU A 157 5.10 -77.72 35.21
CA GLU A 157 4.32 -77.64 33.97
C GLU A 157 3.78 -76.21 33.75
N GLU A 158 3.27 -75.56 34.81
CA GLU A 158 2.92 -74.12 34.79
C GLU A 158 4.13 -73.21 34.49
N GLU A 159 5.32 -73.53 35.00
CA GLU A 159 6.54 -72.72 34.74
C GLU A 159 6.99 -72.85 33.29
N GLU A 160 7.01 -74.06 32.73
CA GLU A 160 7.38 -74.30 31.32
C GLU A 160 6.35 -73.74 30.34
N GLU A 161 5.06 -73.83 30.66
CA GLU A 161 3.97 -73.25 29.86
C GLU A 161 4.06 -71.72 29.80
N VAL A 162 4.28 -71.06 30.94
CA VAL A 162 4.45 -69.60 30.98
C VAL A 162 5.80 -69.17 30.41
N LYS A 163 6.86 -69.97 30.56
CA LYS A 163 8.16 -69.75 29.92
C LYS A 163 8.05 -69.78 28.39
N ARG A 164 7.38 -70.78 27.80
CA ARG A 164 7.13 -70.85 26.35
C ARG A 164 6.35 -69.61 25.85
N LYS A 165 5.39 -69.11 26.64
CA LYS A 165 4.67 -67.86 26.34
C LYS A 165 5.55 -66.60 26.43
N VAL A 166 6.49 -66.54 27.38
CA VAL A 166 7.52 -65.48 27.45
C VAL A 166 8.41 -65.50 26.22
N GLU A 167 8.88 -66.69 25.82
CA GLU A 167 9.77 -66.87 24.66
C GLU A 167 9.07 -66.48 23.35
N GLN A 168 7.85 -66.98 23.09
CA GLN A 168 7.05 -66.56 21.94
C GLN A 168 6.80 -65.04 21.91
N CYS A 169 6.35 -64.45 23.03
CA CYS A 169 6.03 -63.02 23.08
C CYS A 169 7.28 -62.15 22.92
N LYS A 170 8.44 -62.64 23.38
CA LYS A 170 9.75 -62.00 23.16
C LYS A 170 10.14 -62.02 21.69
N ASP A 171 9.97 -63.14 20.99
CA ASP A 171 10.37 -63.26 19.59
C ASP A 171 9.44 -62.46 18.66
N GLU A 172 8.13 -62.43 18.93
CA GLU A 172 7.19 -61.48 18.29
C GLU A 172 7.60 -60.02 18.52
N TYR A 173 7.99 -59.66 19.74
CA TYR A 173 8.43 -58.31 20.07
C TYR A 173 9.77 -57.95 19.40
N MET A 174 10.71 -58.89 19.30
CA MET A 174 11.97 -58.69 18.58
C MET A 174 11.74 -58.50 17.08
N ALA A 175 10.81 -59.24 16.46
CA ALA A 175 10.43 -59.05 15.06
C ALA A 175 9.89 -57.63 14.81
N ASP A 176 9.01 -57.13 15.69
CA ASP A 176 8.53 -55.74 15.64
C ASP A 176 9.66 -54.71 15.77
N LEU A 177 10.61 -54.93 16.69
CA LEU A 177 11.76 -54.02 16.85
C LEU A 177 12.65 -53.97 15.60
N TYR A 178 12.88 -55.10 14.94
CA TYR A 178 13.64 -55.12 13.69
C TYR A 178 12.84 -54.49 12.54
N HIS A 179 11.53 -54.73 12.43
CA HIS A 179 10.68 -54.10 11.41
C HIS A 179 10.58 -52.58 11.58
N PHE A 180 10.51 -52.08 12.82
CA PHE A 180 10.65 -50.65 13.10
C PHE A 180 12.01 -50.12 12.66
N SER A 181 13.09 -50.85 12.96
CA SER A 181 14.46 -50.41 12.64
C SER A 181 14.79 -50.44 11.14
N THR A 182 14.12 -51.27 10.32
CA THR A 182 14.30 -51.26 8.86
C THR A 182 13.43 -50.20 8.16
N LYS A 183 12.35 -49.74 8.81
CA LYS A 183 11.52 -48.62 8.34
C LYS A 183 11.95 -47.24 8.89
N GLU A 184 12.93 -47.16 9.79
CA GLU A 184 13.28 -45.91 10.48
C GLU A 184 13.66 -44.78 9.52
N ASP A 185 14.45 -45.09 8.48
CA ASP A 185 14.80 -44.14 7.41
C ASP A 185 13.59 -43.75 6.55
N SER A 186 12.62 -44.66 6.37
CA SER A 186 11.35 -44.37 5.68
C SER A 186 10.44 -43.45 6.50
N TYR A 187 10.49 -43.52 7.83
CA TYR A 187 9.78 -42.55 8.69
C TYR A 187 10.50 -41.19 8.72
N ALA A 188 11.84 -41.19 8.62
CA ALA A 188 12.62 -39.96 8.47
C ALA A 188 12.33 -39.25 7.14
N SER A 189 12.12 -40.00 6.05
CA SER A 189 11.82 -39.44 4.73
C SER A 189 10.51 -38.65 4.67
N TYR A 190 9.52 -38.94 5.54
CA TYR A 190 8.31 -38.11 5.67
C TYR A 190 8.62 -36.65 6.05
N PHE A 191 9.63 -36.42 6.91
CA PHE A 191 10.03 -35.06 7.28
C PHE A 191 10.81 -34.35 6.16
N ILE A 192 11.57 -35.10 5.34
CA ILE A 192 12.19 -34.59 4.12
C ILE A 192 11.09 -34.20 3.11
N ARG A 193 10.13 -35.10 2.89
CA ARG A 193 9.02 -34.91 1.95
C ARG A 193 8.12 -33.73 2.32
N LEU A 194 7.92 -33.47 3.60
CA LEU A 194 7.24 -32.26 4.09
C LEU A 194 7.94 -30.98 3.62
N LEU A 195 9.28 -30.91 3.75
CA LEU A 195 10.07 -29.77 3.32
C LEU A 195 10.10 -29.64 1.79
N GLU A 196 10.13 -30.75 1.05
CA GLU A 196 9.99 -30.75 -0.41
C GLU A 196 8.66 -30.15 -0.86
N ILE A 197 7.54 -30.61 -0.30
CA ILE A 197 6.18 -30.15 -0.64
C ILE A 197 6.01 -28.66 -0.30
N GLN A 198 6.52 -28.20 0.85
CA GLN A 198 6.55 -26.77 1.20
C GLN A 198 7.40 -25.95 0.22
N ALA A 199 8.60 -26.44 -0.13
CA ALA A 199 9.47 -25.74 -1.07
C ALA A 199 8.93 -25.76 -2.52
N GLN A 200 8.12 -26.75 -2.91
CA GLN A 200 7.42 -26.76 -4.19
C GLN A 200 6.30 -25.71 -4.19
N TYR A 201 5.44 -25.71 -3.18
CA TYR A 201 4.36 -24.73 -3.00
C TYR A 201 4.86 -23.29 -3.11
N HIS A 202 5.91 -22.93 -2.38
CA HIS A 202 6.47 -21.58 -2.43
C HIS A 202 7.06 -21.20 -3.79
N ARG A 203 7.73 -22.14 -4.51
CA ARG A 203 8.24 -21.87 -5.87
C ARG A 203 7.12 -21.69 -6.89
N GLN A 204 6.07 -22.51 -6.84
CA GLN A 204 4.90 -22.39 -7.73
C GLN A 204 4.15 -21.07 -7.48
N SER A 205 3.98 -20.70 -6.21
CA SER A 205 3.35 -19.44 -5.80
C SER A 205 4.14 -18.23 -6.29
N LEU A 206 5.47 -18.25 -6.12
CA LEU A 206 6.36 -17.19 -6.57
C LEU A 206 6.38 -17.06 -8.10
N GLY A 207 6.58 -18.16 -8.84
CA GLY A 207 6.62 -18.11 -10.31
C GLY A 207 5.30 -17.64 -10.94
N SER A 208 4.16 -17.93 -10.29
CA SER A 208 2.85 -17.39 -10.69
C SER A 208 2.78 -15.87 -10.47
N LEU A 209 3.26 -15.39 -9.32
CA LEU A 209 3.30 -13.96 -8.98
C LEU A 209 4.27 -13.18 -9.90
N ASP A 210 5.47 -13.70 -10.14
CA ASP A 210 6.46 -13.07 -11.01
C ASP A 210 5.95 -12.93 -12.45
N SER A 211 5.22 -13.94 -12.94
CA SER A 211 4.58 -13.90 -14.27
C SER A 211 3.52 -12.80 -14.36
N ALA A 212 2.58 -12.76 -13.40
CA ALA A 212 1.54 -11.73 -13.35
C ALA A 212 2.11 -10.31 -13.14
N LEU A 213 3.21 -10.18 -12.40
CA LEU A 213 3.92 -8.91 -12.21
C LEU A 213 4.69 -8.46 -13.45
N ALA A 214 5.15 -9.38 -14.30
CA ALA A 214 5.74 -9.04 -15.60
C ALA A 214 4.66 -8.50 -16.56
N GLU A 215 3.57 -9.24 -16.71
CA GLU A 215 2.44 -8.89 -17.59
C GLU A 215 1.78 -7.54 -17.20
N LEU A 216 1.65 -7.26 -15.89
CA LEU A 216 1.18 -5.96 -15.41
C LEU A 216 2.14 -4.82 -15.73
N LYS A 217 3.46 -5.02 -15.60
CA LYS A 217 4.45 -3.99 -15.94
C LYS A 217 4.48 -3.72 -17.43
N GLU A 218 4.40 -4.76 -18.25
CA GLU A 218 4.32 -4.63 -19.70
C GLU A 218 3.06 -3.85 -20.10
N SER A 219 1.90 -4.20 -19.54
CA SER A 219 0.63 -3.49 -19.77
C SER A 219 0.66 -2.00 -19.43
N HIS A 220 1.37 -1.61 -18.36
CA HIS A 220 1.59 -0.19 -18.03
C HIS A 220 2.55 0.47 -19.03
N SER A 221 3.64 -0.21 -19.42
CA SER A 221 4.62 0.30 -20.39
C SER A 221 4.11 0.42 -21.83
N GLN A 222 3.00 -0.24 -22.18
CA GLN A 222 2.33 -0.13 -23.49
C GLN A 222 1.29 1.00 -23.54
N THR A 223 0.93 1.60 -22.39
CA THR A 223 0.01 2.74 -22.33
C THR A 223 0.75 4.08 -22.49
N GLU A 224 2.01 4.14 -22.04
CA GLU A 224 2.91 5.28 -22.24
C GLU A 224 3.70 5.12 -23.56
N PRO A 225 3.73 6.12 -24.46
CA PRO A 225 4.61 6.11 -25.62
C PRO A 225 6.08 6.01 -25.19
N SER A 226 6.81 5.03 -25.70
CA SER A 226 8.05 4.54 -25.09
C SER A 226 9.25 5.52 -25.16
N PHE A 227 9.47 6.26 -24.08
CA PHE A 227 10.77 6.83 -23.71
C PHE A 227 11.19 6.38 -22.31
N VAL A 228 12.50 6.35 -22.06
CA VAL A 228 13.13 5.41 -21.11
C VAL A 228 13.57 6.09 -19.81
N ALA A 229 13.49 5.31 -18.72
CA ALA A 229 14.12 5.48 -17.39
C ALA A 229 13.27 6.10 -16.26
N ASP A 230 12.82 5.21 -15.36
CA ASP A 230 12.55 5.40 -13.93
C ASP A 230 12.58 6.83 -13.34
N THR A 231 11.50 7.58 -13.55
CA THR A 231 10.88 8.38 -12.48
C THR A 231 9.38 8.46 -12.76
N PRO A 232 8.47 8.12 -11.81
CA PRO A 232 7.06 8.42 -11.99
C PRO A 232 6.91 9.94 -12.10
N VAL A 233 6.23 10.44 -13.13
CA VAL A 233 6.11 11.90 -13.38
C VAL A 233 5.30 12.55 -12.27
N ALA A 234 6.00 12.95 -11.20
CA ALA A 234 5.54 14.02 -10.32
C ALA A 234 5.33 15.24 -11.22
N GLY A 235 4.08 15.67 -11.36
CA GLY A 235 3.71 16.70 -12.33
C GLY A 235 4.48 18.00 -12.13
N TYR A 236 4.58 18.79 -13.19
CA TYR A 236 5.51 19.93 -13.34
C TYR A 236 5.50 21.02 -12.23
N TYR A 237 4.54 21.00 -11.31
CA TYR A 237 4.45 21.92 -10.17
C TYR A 237 5.19 21.33 -8.96
N GLY A 238 6.14 22.08 -8.38
CA GLY A 238 6.97 21.61 -7.26
C GLY A 238 8.25 20.88 -7.68
N VAL A 239 8.47 20.68 -8.98
CA VAL A 239 9.64 19.97 -9.54
C VAL A 239 10.68 20.98 -10.07
N PRO A 240 11.99 20.74 -9.91
CA PRO A 240 13.02 21.63 -10.46
C PRO A 240 12.91 21.75 -11.98
N LEU A 241 13.08 22.98 -12.50
CA LEU A 241 12.94 23.32 -13.92
C LEU A 241 13.76 22.38 -14.82
N GLU A 242 15.04 22.19 -14.49
CA GLU A 242 15.94 21.31 -15.23
C GLU A 242 15.43 19.86 -15.33
N THR A 243 14.83 19.32 -14.27
CA THR A 243 14.46 17.91 -14.18
C THR A 243 13.40 17.55 -15.21
N HIS A 244 12.31 18.32 -15.31
CA HIS A 244 11.25 18.04 -16.29
C HIS A 244 11.60 18.52 -17.70
N LEU A 245 12.43 19.55 -17.88
CA LEU A 245 12.96 19.90 -19.20
C LEU A 245 13.83 18.75 -19.77
N LYS A 246 14.74 18.21 -18.96
CA LYS A 246 15.62 17.08 -19.35
C LYS A 246 14.83 15.79 -19.57
N SER A 247 13.80 15.54 -18.76
CA SER A 247 12.91 14.38 -18.92
C SER A 247 12.03 14.45 -20.17
N LEU A 248 11.62 15.65 -20.63
CA LEU A 248 10.80 15.82 -21.83
C LEU A 248 11.60 16.13 -23.10
N GLY A 249 12.91 16.38 -23.00
CA GLY A 249 13.75 16.82 -24.12
C GLY A 249 13.41 18.22 -24.65
N ARG A 250 12.89 19.11 -23.80
CA ARG A 250 12.41 20.46 -24.18
C ARG A 250 13.35 21.56 -23.69
N ASP A 251 13.47 22.65 -24.45
CA ASP A 251 14.06 23.91 -23.97
C ASP A 251 13.05 24.77 -23.18
N ILE A 252 11.75 24.70 -23.50
CA ILE A 252 10.68 25.47 -22.82
C ILE A 252 9.73 24.54 -22.04
N ALA A 253 9.39 24.94 -20.82
CA ALA A 253 8.58 24.16 -19.90
C ALA A 253 7.12 24.12 -20.35
N LEU A 254 6.53 22.92 -20.40
CA LEU A 254 5.15 22.69 -20.86
C LEU A 254 4.12 23.62 -20.19
N PRO A 255 4.14 23.88 -18.86
CA PRO A 255 3.18 24.81 -18.26
C PRO A 255 3.37 26.28 -18.66
N ILE A 256 4.59 26.70 -19.01
CA ILE A 256 4.85 28.06 -19.53
C ILE A 256 4.32 28.15 -20.96
N GLU A 257 4.71 27.22 -21.82
CA GLU A 257 4.33 27.22 -23.25
C GLU A 257 2.81 27.12 -23.43
N ALA A 258 2.17 26.16 -22.75
CA ALA A 258 0.71 25.97 -22.81
C ALA A 258 -0.06 27.21 -22.32
N CYS A 259 0.34 27.80 -21.20
CA CYS A 259 -0.35 28.99 -20.67
C CYS A 259 -0.13 30.22 -21.57
N VAL A 260 1.08 30.41 -22.10
CA VAL A 260 1.36 31.51 -23.04
C VAL A 260 0.58 31.33 -24.34
N MET A 261 0.49 30.13 -24.90
CA MET A 261 -0.26 29.86 -26.13
C MET A 261 -1.78 30.05 -25.94
N MET A 262 -2.35 29.59 -24.83
CA MET A 262 -3.76 29.86 -24.50
C MET A 262 -4.03 31.38 -24.34
N LEU A 263 -3.14 32.12 -23.67
CA LEU A 263 -3.29 33.57 -23.49
C LEU A 263 -3.09 34.35 -24.79
N LEU A 264 -2.17 33.93 -25.67
CA LEU A 264 -2.00 34.51 -27.01
C LEU A 264 -3.22 34.30 -27.90
N ALA A 265 -3.91 33.15 -27.76
CA ALA A 265 -5.07 32.80 -28.57
C ALA A 265 -6.36 33.54 -28.17
N SER A 266 -6.66 33.68 -26.87
CA SER A 266 -7.91 34.31 -26.41
C SER A 266 -7.74 35.39 -25.34
N GLY A 267 -6.62 35.42 -24.61
CA GLY A 267 -6.44 36.26 -23.41
C GLY A 267 -5.93 37.68 -23.64
N MET A 268 -5.25 38.00 -24.74
CA MET A 268 -4.46 39.25 -24.89
C MET A 268 -5.21 40.57 -24.64
N ARG A 269 -6.54 40.58 -24.79
CA ARG A 269 -7.41 41.75 -24.62
C ARG A 269 -8.16 41.78 -23.27
N GLU A 270 -8.04 40.72 -22.46
CA GLU A 270 -8.82 40.53 -21.23
C GLU A 270 -8.36 41.46 -20.08
N GLU A 271 -9.29 42.11 -19.39
CA GLU A 271 -8.94 43.17 -18.43
C GLU A 271 -8.31 42.60 -17.14
N GLY A 272 -7.12 43.08 -16.80
CA GLY A 272 -6.46 42.73 -15.54
C GLY A 272 -5.97 41.28 -15.47
N LEU A 273 -5.54 40.69 -16.60
CA LEU A 273 -4.74 39.46 -16.59
C LEU A 273 -3.63 39.52 -15.54
N PHE A 274 -3.34 38.38 -14.91
CA PHE A 274 -2.42 38.24 -13.78
C PHE A 274 -2.76 39.04 -12.50
N ARG A 275 -3.57 40.10 -12.55
CA ARG A 275 -4.10 40.81 -11.37
C ARG A 275 -5.32 40.11 -10.78
N LEU A 276 -6.28 39.74 -11.62
CA LEU A 276 -7.49 39.03 -11.19
C LEU A 276 -7.19 37.55 -10.89
N ALA A 277 -8.10 36.91 -10.15
CA ALA A 277 -7.98 35.53 -9.68
C ALA A 277 -9.25 34.73 -10.01
N ALA A 278 -9.08 33.65 -10.76
CA ALA A 278 -10.14 32.71 -11.08
C ALA A 278 -10.52 31.82 -9.88
N GLY A 279 -11.62 31.08 -10.03
CA GLY A 279 -12.09 30.14 -9.01
C GLY A 279 -11.05 29.06 -8.68
N ALA A 280 -10.77 28.86 -7.38
CA ALA A 280 -9.75 27.93 -6.92
C ALA A 280 -10.01 26.45 -7.32
N SER A 281 -11.25 26.10 -7.67
CA SER A 281 -11.62 24.82 -8.30
C SER A 281 -11.13 24.71 -9.75
N VAL A 282 -11.40 25.72 -10.57
CA VAL A 282 -10.98 25.80 -11.99
C VAL A 282 -9.45 25.82 -12.09
N LEU A 283 -8.80 26.66 -11.28
CA LEU A 283 -7.34 26.71 -11.17
C LEU A 283 -6.74 25.36 -10.79
N ARG A 284 -7.35 24.63 -9.84
CA ARG A 284 -6.89 23.27 -9.47
C ARG A 284 -7.08 22.28 -10.62
N LYS A 285 -8.23 22.32 -11.32
CA LYS A 285 -8.51 21.46 -12.48
C LYS A 285 -7.48 21.69 -13.60
N LEU A 286 -7.22 22.95 -13.97
CA LEU A 286 -6.23 23.31 -14.99
C LEU A 286 -4.81 22.87 -14.58
N LYS A 287 -4.39 23.13 -13.33
CA LYS A 287 -3.10 22.65 -12.82
C LYS A 287 -2.97 21.12 -12.93
N SER A 288 -4.04 20.37 -12.65
CA SER A 288 -4.05 18.90 -12.81
C SER A 288 -3.98 18.47 -14.27
N SER A 289 -4.73 19.09 -15.19
CA SER A 289 -4.66 18.78 -16.63
C SER A 289 -3.28 19.09 -17.22
N LEU A 290 -2.67 20.22 -16.84
CA LEU A 290 -1.30 20.56 -17.21
C LEU A 290 -0.29 19.56 -16.62
N ALA A 291 -0.47 19.15 -15.37
CA ALA A 291 0.41 18.19 -14.68
C ALA A 291 0.36 16.77 -15.28
N SER A 292 -0.77 16.35 -15.86
CA SER A 292 -0.92 15.05 -16.52
C SER A 292 -0.67 15.09 -18.04
N GLY A 293 -0.32 16.24 -18.61
CA GLY A 293 -0.12 16.39 -20.06
C GLY A 293 -1.39 16.16 -20.90
N SER A 294 -2.58 16.30 -20.30
CA SER A 294 -3.84 15.97 -20.96
C SER A 294 -4.26 17.01 -22.00
N ASN A 295 -4.74 16.54 -23.16
CA ASN A 295 -5.30 17.37 -24.24
C ASN A 295 -6.58 18.14 -23.83
N ALA A 296 -7.13 17.92 -22.62
CA ALA A 296 -8.30 18.62 -22.07
C ALA A 296 -8.05 20.10 -21.71
N LEU A 297 -7.21 20.81 -22.47
CA LEU A 297 -6.90 22.23 -22.30
C LEU A 297 -7.90 23.15 -23.02
N GLU A 298 -8.63 22.65 -24.03
CA GLU A 298 -9.61 23.41 -24.81
C GLU A 298 -10.69 24.10 -23.96
N GLU A 299 -11.14 23.46 -22.87
CA GLU A 299 -12.13 24.00 -21.94
C GLU A 299 -11.69 25.34 -21.31
N PHE A 300 -10.38 25.52 -21.11
CA PHE A 300 -9.82 26.65 -20.35
C PHE A 300 -9.50 27.89 -21.19
N TYR A 301 -9.61 27.83 -22.52
CA TYR A 301 -9.50 29.03 -23.38
C TYR A 301 -10.60 30.08 -23.07
N SER A 302 -11.67 29.66 -22.38
CA SER A 302 -12.78 30.49 -21.92
C SER A 302 -12.56 31.18 -20.56
N ASP A 303 -11.48 30.83 -19.81
CA ASP A 303 -11.10 31.50 -18.56
C ASP A 303 -9.61 31.91 -18.58
N PRO A 304 -9.28 33.05 -19.23
CA PRO A 304 -7.92 33.58 -19.26
C PRO A 304 -7.34 33.89 -17.86
N HIS A 305 -8.20 34.16 -16.86
CA HIS A 305 -7.75 34.37 -15.49
C HIS A 305 -7.31 33.06 -14.80
N ALA A 306 -7.92 31.91 -15.13
CA ALA A 306 -7.45 30.61 -14.66
C ALA A 306 -6.10 30.26 -15.29
N VAL A 307 -5.91 30.54 -16.59
CA VAL A 307 -4.63 30.33 -17.28
C VAL A 307 -3.52 31.22 -16.70
N ALA A 308 -3.78 32.52 -16.56
CA ALA A 308 -2.86 33.45 -15.90
C ALA A 308 -2.60 33.07 -14.42
N GLY A 309 -3.59 32.48 -13.74
CA GLY A 309 -3.46 31.89 -12.42
C GLY A 309 -2.54 30.67 -12.39
N ALA A 310 -2.68 29.75 -13.34
CA ALA A 310 -1.91 28.51 -13.44
C ALA A 310 -0.43 28.79 -13.75
N LEU A 311 -0.15 29.78 -14.59
CA LEU A 311 1.20 30.26 -14.89
C LEU A 311 1.87 30.92 -13.66
N LYS A 312 1.17 31.84 -12.96
CA LYS A 312 1.66 32.39 -11.67
C LYS A 312 1.96 31.28 -10.66
N SER A 313 1.07 30.29 -10.56
CA SER A 313 1.25 29.18 -9.63
C SER A 313 2.45 28.30 -9.99
N TYR A 314 2.71 28.08 -11.29
CA TYR A 314 3.86 27.31 -11.73
C TYR A 314 5.17 28.00 -11.32
N LEU A 315 5.33 29.27 -11.70
CA LEU A 315 6.55 30.03 -11.46
C LEU A 315 6.90 30.15 -9.96
N ARG A 316 5.90 30.34 -9.10
CA ARG A 316 6.05 30.41 -7.64
C ARG A 316 6.25 29.06 -6.95
N GLU A 317 5.84 27.96 -7.59
CA GLU A 317 5.97 26.60 -7.03
C GLU A 317 7.24 25.88 -7.53
N LEU A 318 8.08 26.54 -8.33
CA LEU A 318 9.43 26.06 -8.61
C LEU A 318 10.28 26.05 -7.32
N PRO A 319 11.07 24.99 -7.05
CA PRO A 319 11.97 24.93 -5.88
C PRO A 319 13.06 26.04 -5.84
N GLN A 320 13.29 26.70 -6.97
CA GLN A 320 14.17 27.86 -7.12
C GLN A 320 13.45 28.89 -8.01
N PRO A 321 13.52 30.20 -7.73
CA PRO A 321 12.99 31.24 -8.63
C PRO A 321 13.59 31.12 -10.03
N LEU A 322 12.81 31.44 -11.06
CA LEU A 322 13.26 31.43 -12.46
C LEU A 322 14.48 32.35 -12.68
N MET A 323 14.59 33.44 -11.92
CA MET A 323 15.73 34.37 -11.95
C MET A 323 16.91 33.93 -11.05
N THR A 324 16.82 32.75 -10.43
CA THR A 324 17.77 32.09 -9.49
C THR A 324 18.01 32.80 -8.16
N PHE A 325 18.36 32.03 -7.12
CA PHE A 325 18.80 32.58 -5.84
C PHE A 325 20.23 33.16 -5.90
N GLU A 326 21.10 32.60 -6.73
CA GLU A 326 22.52 32.97 -6.81
C GLU A 326 22.73 34.40 -7.33
N LEU A 327 21.87 34.83 -8.27
CA LEU A 327 21.89 36.17 -8.83
C LEU A 327 21.02 37.18 -8.05
N TYR A 328 20.36 36.79 -6.95
CA TYR A 328 19.42 37.65 -6.21
C TYR A 328 19.98 39.03 -5.88
N ASN A 329 21.19 39.07 -5.32
CA ASN A 329 21.85 40.32 -4.92
C ASN A 329 22.26 41.18 -6.13
N GLU A 330 22.54 40.55 -7.27
CA GLU A 330 22.92 41.24 -8.50
C GLU A 330 21.68 41.88 -9.15
N TRP A 331 20.54 41.18 -9.21
CA TRP A 331 19.26 41.78 -9.62
C TRP A 331 18.90 43.00 -8.76
N VAL A 332 18.98 42.88 -7.43
CA VAL A 332 18.71 43.99 -6.47
C VAL A 332 19.67 45.18 -6.67
N LYS A 333 20.95 44.92 -6.94
CA LYS A 333 21.95 45.94 -7.26
C LYS A 333 21.62 46.64 -8.58
N VAL A 334 21.23 45.90 -9.63
CA VAL A 334 20.82 46.47 -10.91
C VAL A 334 19.52 47.27 -10.80
N ALA A 335 18.57 46.84 -9.95
CA ALA A 335 17.37 47.60 -9.61
C ALA A 335 17.66 49.01 -9.04
N SER A 336 18.85 49.17 -8.45
CA SER A 336 19.27 50.38 -7.73
C SER A 336 20.08 51.35 -8.60
N LEU A 337 20.34 51.00 -9.86
CA LEU A 337 21.02 51.87 -10.83
C LEU A 337 20.06 52.95 -11.33
N LYS A 338 20.51 54.21 -11.24
CA LYS A 338 19.77 55.40 -11.70
C LYS A 338 20.01 55.76 -13.16
N ASP A 339 21.16 55.33 -13.70
CA ASP A 339 21.47 55.45 -15.12
C ASP A 339 20.70 54.39 -15.92
N VAL A 340 20.14 54.78 -17.06
CA VAL A 340 19.27 53.90 -17.87
C VAL A 340 20.13 52.94 -18.69
N ASP A 341 21.16 53.44 -19.37
CA ASP A 341 21.98 52.66 -20.29
C ASP A 341 22.85 51.64 -19.52
N GLY A 342 23.53 52.08 -18.46
CA GLY A 342 24.27 51.20 -17.55
C GLY A 342 23.39 50.18 -16.83
N ARG A 343 22.10 50.48 -16.59
CA ARG A 343 21.14 49.50 -16.08
C ARG A 343 20.76 48.46 -17.13
N VAL A 344 20.53 48.84 -18.39
CA VAL A 344 20.27 47.89 -19.48
C VAL A 344 21.48 46.97 -19.71
N GLN A 345 22.70 47.52 -19.75
CA GLN A 345 23.93 46.71 -19.85
C GLN A 345 24.06 45.73 -18.67
N SER A 346 23.84 46.21 -17.44
CA SER A 346 23.92 45.33 -16.25
C SER A 346 22.81 44.27 -16.21
N LEU A 347 21.63 44.52 -16.83
CA LEU A 347 20.60 43.51 -17.02
C LEU A 347 21.05 42.46 -18.07
N GLN A 348 21.67 42.87 -19.18
CA GLN A 348 22.23 41.94 -20.17
C GLN A 348 23.30 41.03 -19.53
N ASP A 349 24.25 41.60 -18.78
CA ASP A 349 25.28 40.86 -18.06
C ASP A 349 24.68 39.87 -17.05
N THR A 350 23.66 40.28 -16.28
CA THR A 350 23.01 39.42 -15.29
C THR A 350 22.18 38.30 -15.96
N CYS A 351 21.47 38.60 -17.05
CA CYS A 351 20.80 37.60 -17.88
C CYS A 351 21.79 36.57 -18.45
N SER A 352 22.97 37.01 -18.92
CA SER A 352 23.99 36.12 -19.51
C SER A 352 24.56 35.08 -18.54
N ARG A 353 24.38 35.29 -17.23
CA ARG A 353 24.86 34.44 -16.13
C ARG A 353 23.80 33.44 -15.63
N LEU A 354 22.59 33.46 -16.16
CA LEU A 354 21.56 32.47 -15.83
C LEU A 354 21.92 31.08 -16.39
N PRO A 355 21.54 29.98 -15.71
CA PRO A 355 21.50 28.65 -16.34
C PRO A 355 20.69 28.67 -17.63
N ARG A 356 21.11 27.91 -18.66
CA ARG A 356 20.47 27.92 -20.00
C ARG A 356 18.95 27.69 -19.92
N GLU A 357 18.55 26.72 -19.12
CA GLU A 357 17.17 26.34 -18.85
C GLU A 357 16.36 27.55 -18.33
N SER A 358 16.89 28.25 -17.32
CA SER A 358 16.29 29.46 -16.75
C SER A 358 16.30 30.64 -17.72
N TYR A 359 17.39 30.85 -18.45
CA TYR A 359 17.52 31.91 -19.46
C TYR A 359 16.49 31.74 -20.59
N ASN A 360 16.36 30.53 -21.15
CA ASN A 360 15.44 30.24 -22.24
C ASN A 360 13.98 30.49 -21.82
N ASN A 361 13.60 30.01 -20.63
CA ASN A 361 12.25 30.18 -20.10
C ASN A 361 11.96 31.62 -19.66
N LEU A 362 12.97 32.37 -19.17
CA LEU A 362 12.84 33.79 -18.87
C LEU A 362 12.72 34.64 -20.14
N ARG A 363 13.55 34.42 -21.16
CA ARG A 363 13.47 35.09 -22.47
C ARG A 363 12.07 34.91 -23.08
N TYR A 364 11.60 33.67 -23.12
CA TYR A 364 10.28 33.30 -23.63
C TYR A 364 9.16 34.04 -22.88
N LEU A 365 9.18 34.02 -21.55
CA LEU A 365 8.17 34.68 -20.72
C LEU A 365 8.21 36.20 -20.85
N ILE A 366 9.39 36.85 -20.76
CA ILE A 366 9.51 38.31 -20.84
C ILE A 366 9.05 38.83 -22.21
N LYS A 367 9.34 38.13 -23.31
CA LYS A 367 8.84 38.48 -24.65
C LYS A 367 7.32 38.38 -24.76
N PHE A 368 6.70 37.37 -24.14
CA PHE A 368 5.23 37.31 -24.02
C PHE A 368 4.67 38.49 -23.20
N LEU A 369 5.31 38.85 -22.09
CA LEU A 369 4.85 39.94 -21.22
C LEU A 369 5.01 41.33 -21.86
N ALA A 370 6.04 41.54 -22.68
CA ALA A 370 6.17 42.74 -23.52
C ALA A 370 5.01 42.84 -24.52
N LYS A 371 4.73 41.75 -25.25
CA LYS A 371 3.59 41.66 -26.18
C LYS A 371 2.22 41.84 -25.49
N LEU A 372 2.11 41.49 -24.21
CA LEU A 372 0.92 41.78 -23.41
C LEU A 372 0.82 43.27 -23.03
N ALA A 373 1.95 43.91 -22.73
CA ALA A 373 2.02 45.34 -22.42
C ALA A 373 1.76 46.25 -23.63
N GLU A 374 2.07 45.82 -24.85
CA GLU A 374 1.63 46.49 -26.10
C GLU A 374 0.10 46.67 -26.13
N HIS A 375 -0.65 45.72 -25.55
CA HIS A 375 -2.11 45.71 -25.52
C HIS A 375 -2.70 46.41 -24.28
N GLN A 376 -1.89 47.18 -23.52
CA GLN A 376 -2.29 47.82 -22.26
C GLN A 376 -3.50 48.76 -22.36
N ASP A 377 -3.75 49.38 -23.51
CA ASP A 377 -4.94 50.22 -23.73
C ASP A 377 -6.25 49.42 -23.67
N LEU A 378 -6.19 48.11 -23.98
CA LEU A 378 -7.31 47.18 -23.85
C LEU A 378 -7.28 46.48 -22.49
N ASN A 379 -6.24 45.70 -22.20
CA ASN A 379 -6.19 44.81 -21.04
C ASN A 379 -5.84 45.51 -19.70
N LYS A 380 -5.49 46.81 -19.73
CA LYS A 380 -5.11 47.66 -18.59
C LYS A 380 -3.85 47.21 -17.82
N MET A 381 -3.05 46.31 -18.39
CA MET A 381 -1.84 45.77 -17.79
C MET A 381 -0.58 46.43 -18.38
N THR A 382 -0.24 47.59 -17.84
CA THR A 382 1.04 48.28 -18.11
C THR A 382 2.24 47.43 -17.66
N PRO A 383 3.48 47.68 -18.13
CA PRO A 383 4.68 46.97 -17.68
C PRO A 383 4.84 46.95 -16.15
N SER A 384 4.54 48.07 -15.48
CA SER A 384 4.57 48.18 -14.02
C SER A 384 3.46 47.34 -13.35
N ASN A 385 2.22 47.38 -13.87
CA ASN A 385 1.12 46.54 -13.38
C ASN A 385 1.46 45.05 -13.48
N ILE A 386 2.09 44.63 -14.58
CA ILE A 386 2.56 43.25 -14.80
C ILE A 386 3.68 42.90 -13.83
N ALA A 387 4.67 43.77 -13.66
CA ALA A 387 5.80 43.55 -12.75
C ALA A 387 5.38 43.42 -11.28
N ILE A 388 4.40 44.21 -10.82
CA ILE A 388 3.83 44.12 -9.47
C ILE A 388 3.24 42.73 -9.21
N VAL A 389 2.52 42.15 -10.18
CA VAL A 389 1.80 40.87 -9.98
C VAL A 389 2.65 39.63 -10.28
N LEU A 390 3.70 39.75 -11.11
CA LEU A 390 4.59 38.62 -11.46
C LEU A 390 5.93 38.63 -10.73
N GLY A 391 6.49 39.78 -10.34
CA GLY A 391 7.79 39.89 -9.65
C GLY A 391 7.96 38.91 -8.47
N PRO A 392 7.03 38.87 -7.50
CA PRO A 392 7.07 37.92 -6.37
C PRO A 392 6.99 36.44 -6.75
N ASN A 393 6.64 36.11 -8.00
CA ASN A 393 6.60 34.74 -8.54
C ASN A 393 7.82 34.45 -9.44
N LEU A 394 8.69 35.43 -9.70
CA LEU A 394 9.88 35.31 -10.56
C LEU A 394 11.19 35.35 -9.77
N LEU A 395 11.22 36.12 -8.67
CA LEU A 395 12.38 36.27 -7.79
C LEU A 395 11.96 36.50 -6.33
N TRP A 396 12.46 35.66 -5.42
CA TRP A 396 12.22 35.75 -3.98
C TRP A 396 13.48 35.37 -3.18
N THR A 397 13.57 35.79 -1.92
CA THR A 397 14.69 35.43 -1.03
C THR A 397 14.57 34.01 -0.51
N GLN A 398 15.70 33.36 -0.23
CA GLN A 398 15.69 32.21 0.68
C GLN A 398 15.39 32.71 2.10
N GLN A 399 14.26 32.30 2.68
CA GLN A 399 13.89 32.70 4.03
C GLN A 399 14.75 31.97 5.06
N SER A 400 15.75 32.67 5.58
CA SER A 400 16.49 32.27 6.79
C SER A 400 15.61 32.50 8.01
N THR A 401 15.07 31.43 8.60
CA THR A 401 14.12 31.50 9.72
C THR A 401 14.65 32.29 10.93
N GLY A 402 14.07 33.45 11.25
CA GLY A 402 14.20 34.03 12.60
C GLY A 402 13.96 35.53 12.77
N ASP A 403 14.51 36.40 11.91
CA ASP A 403 14.76 37.80 12.30
C ASP A 403 13.66 38.82 11.91
N PRO A 404 13.09 39.58 12.87
CA PRO A 404 12.08 40.62 12.59
C PRO A 404 12.59 41.77 11.70
N VAL A 405 13.90 42.06 11.77
CA VAL A 405 14.54 43.12 10.96
C VAL A 405 14.47 42.81 9.46
N GLN A 406 14.34 41.54 9.09
CA GLN A 406 14.25 41.11 7.70
C GLN A 406 12.94 41.54 7.02
N LEU A 407 11.89 41.93 7.77
CA LEU A 407 10.59 42.30 7.21
C LEU A 407 10.62 43.64 6.44
N ASP A 408 11.25 44.67 7.01
CA ASP A 408 11.38 45.99 6.38
C ASP A 408 12.28 45.91 5.12
N LEU A 409 13.40 45.18 5.24
CA LEU A 409 14.28 44.86 4.12
C LEU A 409 13.56 44.05 3.03
N ALA A 410 12.65 43.13 3.39
CA ALA A 410 11.83 42.41 2.42
C ALA A 410 10.85 43.32 1.66
N SER A 411 10.28 44.35 2.30
CA SER A 411 9.48 45.36 1.58
C SER A 411 10.33 46.14 0.58
N VAL A 412 11.50 46.67 0.98
CA VAL A 412 12.42 47.39 0.06
C VAL A 412 12.87 46.49 -1.09
N SER A 413 13.25 45.25 -0.79
CA SER A 413 13.69 44.28 -1.80
C SER A 413 12.55 43.84 -2.72
N SER A 414 11.29 43.83 -2.26
CA SER A 414 10.14 43.56 -3.14
C SER A 414 9.91 44.67 -4.17
N ILE A 415 10.09 45.95 -3.79
CA ILE A 415 10.06 47.08 -4.73
C ILE A 415 11.21 46.97 -5.74
N GLN A 416 12.41 46.58 -5.29
CA GLN A 416 13.55 46.36 -6.18
C GLN A 416 13.29 45.21 -7.18
N VAL A 417 12.68 44.09 -6.75
CA VAL A 417 12.27 42.99 -7.63
C VAL A 417 11.25 43.46 -8.68
N VAL A 418 10.24 44.27 -8.29
CA VAL A 418 9.27 44.85 -9.24
C VAL A 418 9.99 45.75 -10.26
N ASN A 419 10.87 46.64 -9.81
CA ASN A 419 11.63 47.52 -10.70
C ASN A 419 12.50 46.75 -11.72
N VAL A 420 13.07 45.60 -11.34
CA VAL A 420 13.81 44.73 -12.26
C VAL A 420 12.88 44.13 -13.30
N VAL A 421 11.76 43.53 -12.90
CA VAL A 421 10.83 42.88 -13.84
C VAL A 421 10.17 43.91 -14.77
N GLU A 422 9.87 45.11 -14.29
CA GLU A 422 9.41 46.22 -15.13
C GLU A 422 10.47 46.61 -16.17
N ALA A 423 11.74 46.76 -15.77
CA ALA A 423 12.83 47.07 -16.69
C ALA A 423 13.11 45.93 -17.68
N LEU A 424 12.97 44.65 -17.28
CA LEU A 424 13.06 43.50 -18.18
C LEU A 424 11.97 43.54 -19.27
N ILE A 425 10.73 43.88 -18.90
CA ILE A 425 9.60 43.99 -19.84
C ILE A 425 9.78 45.19 -20.77
N GLN A 426 10.12 46.37 -20.23
CA GLN A 426 10.30 47.60 -21.01
C GLN A 426 11.45 47.54 -22.03
N ASN A 427 12.45 46.69 -21.80
CA ASN A 427 13.65 46.60 -22.64
C ASN A 427 13.77 45.22 -23.33
N ALA A 428 12.66 44.47 -23.44
CA ALA A 428 12.67 43.06 -23.85
C ALA A 428 13.41 42.79 -25.17
N ASP A 429 13.32 43.67 -26.16
CA ASP A 429 13.99 43.51 -27.46
C ASP A 429 15.49 43.83 -27.41
N ALA A 430 15.90 44.80 -26.58
CA ALA A 430 17.30 45.14 -26.36
C ALA A 430 18.02 44.11 -25.47
N LEU A 431 17.30 43.45 -24.57
CA LEU A 431 17.83 42.39 -23.70
C LEU A 431 17.83 41.02 -24.39
N PHE A 432 16.82 40.75 -25.22
CA PHE A 432 16.59 39.47 -25.88
C PHE A 432 16.38 39.67 -27.39
N PRO A 433 17.44 39.94 -28.17
CA PRO A 433 17.32 40.17 -29.60
C PRO A 433 16.71 38.98 -30.35
N GLY A 434 16.12 39.28 -31.51
CA GLY A 434 15.41 38.33 -32.35
C GLY A 434 14.01 37.94 -31.82
N GLU A 435 13.23 37.33 -32.70
CA GLU A 435 11.87 36.88 -32.39
C GLU A 435 11.83 35.68 -31.44
N VAL A 436 10.62 35.39 -30.94
CA VAL A 436 10.27 34.17 -30.22
C VAL A 436 9.13 33.51 -30.97
N ASP A 437 9.35 32.29 -31.46
CA ASP A 437 8.23 31.41 -31.77
C ASP A 437 7.62 30.93 -30.44
N PHE A 438 6.32 31.15 -30.28
CA PHE A 438 5.58 30.75 -29.09
C PHE A 438 5.00 29.33 -29.21
N ASN A 439 4.90 28.76 -30.42
CA ASN A 439 4.41 27.40 -30.62
C ASN A 439 5.57 26.39 -30.80
N VAL A 440 6.58 26.46 -29.92
CA VAL A 440 7.85 25.72 -30.03
C VAL A 440 7.65 24.21 -30.23
N SER A 441 6.62 23.62 -29.63
CA SER A 441 6.31 22.19 -29.76
C SER A 441 5.40 21.84 -30.94
N GLY A 442 4.79 22.83 -31.61
CA GLY A 442 3.69 22.63 -32.56
C GLY A 442 2.36 22.13 -31.94
N MET A 443 2.36 21.77 -30.66
CA MET A 443 1.26 21.10 -29.95
C MET A 443 0.03 21.99 -29.71
N PHE A 444 0.17 23.32 -29.80
CA PHE A 444 -0.86 24.27 -29.43
C PHE A 444 -1.38 25.02 -30.67
N THR A 445 -2.27 24.38 -31.43
CA THR A 445 -3.01 25.05 -32.50
C THR A 445 -4.01 26.04 -31.90
N PRO A 446 -3.94 27.36 -32.21
CA PRO A 446 -4.97 28.30 -31.78
C PRO A 446 -6.31 27.96 -32.49
N PRO A 447 -7.47 28.15 -31.83
CA PRO A 447 -8.77 27.95 -32.44
C PRO A 447 -8.95 28.85 -33.67
N VAL A 448 -9.60 28.32 -34.70
CA VAL A 448 -9.55 28.82 -36.10
C VAL A 448 -10.09 30.24 -36.32
N ASN A 449 -10.77 30.83 -35.35
CA ASN A 449 -11.56 32.06 -35.49
C ASN A 449 -10.77 33.38 -35.29
N SER A 450 -9.44 33.37 -35.47
CA SER A 450 -8.58 34.56 -35.29
C SER A 450 -7.67 34.83 -36.50
N ARG A 451 -8.30 35.05 -37.66
CA ARG A 451 -7.66 35.72 -38.81
C ARG A 451 -8.44 36.97 -39.21
N LEU A 452 -7.85 38.13 -38.93
CA LEU A 452 -8.14 39.39 -39.58
C LEU A 452 -6.80 40.06 -39.92
N ASP A 453 -6.82 40.89 -40.96
CA ASP A 453 -5.78 41.84 -41.37
C ASP A 453 -4.41 41.27 -41.83
N GLU A 454 -4.41 40.70 -43.04
CA GLU A 454 -3.30 40.87 -44.00
C GLU A 454 -3.92 41.30 -45.35
N ALA A 455 -3.42 42.37 -45.98
CA ALA A 455 -4.21 43.14 -46.96
C ALA A 455 -3.43 43.62 -48.20
N ALA A 456 -3.86 43.19 -49.40
CA ALA A 456 -3.67 43.83 -50.72
C ALA A 456 -4.38 43.00 -51.82
N PRO A 457 -4.70 43.56 -53.00
CA PRO A 457 -5.18 44.91 -53.30
C PRO A 457 -6.54 44.88 -54.07
N VAL A 458 -7.00 46.03 -54.59
CA VAL A 458 -8.34 46.25 -55.19
C VAL A 458 -8.37 45.99 -56.71
N GLU A 459 -9.50 45.46 -57.22
CA GLU A 459 -9.95 45.63 -58.61
C GLU A 459 -11.50 45.70 -58.68
N GLU A 460 -12.07 46.46 -59.63
CA GLU A 460 -13.51 46.85 -59.69
C GLU A 460 -14.07 46.68 -61.11
N PRO A 461 -15.30 46.13 -61.28
CA PRO A 461 -16.25 46.68 -62.25
C PRO A 461 -17.77 46.61 -61.85
N SER A 462 -18.64 47.19 -62.70
CA SER A 462 -20.07 47.50 -62.47
C SER A 462 -20.82 47.56 -63.84
N PRO A 463 -22.17 47.70 -64.00
CA PRO A 463 -23.36 47.10 -63.31
C PRO A 463 -24.52 46.59 -64.25
N GLU A 464 -25.62 46.08 -63.65
CA GLU A 464 -27.05 46.06 -64.13
C GLU A 464 -27.50 45.19 -65.36
N PRO A 465 -28.81 44.95 -65.68
CA PRO A 465 -30.13 45.38 -65.10
C PRO A 465 -31.15 44.19 -64.81
N PRO A 466 -32.50 44.37 -64.59
CA PRO A 466 -33.40 43.43 -63.85
C PRO A 466 -34.58 42.77 -64.66
N PRO A 467 -35.60 42.16 -64.00
CA PRO A 467 -36.95 42.81 -63.97
C PRO A 467 -37.85 42.56 -62.71
N ALA A 468 -39.07 43.14 -62.74
CA ALA A 468 -40.10 43.34 -61.69
C ALA A 468 -40.89 42.09 -61.20
N GLY A 469 -41.83 42.13 -60.22
CA GLY A 469 -42.43 43.26 -59.48
C GLY A 469 -43.48 42.88 -58.39
N SER A 470 -44.08 43.89 -57.73
CA SER A 470 -45.07 43.82 -56.60
C SER A 470 -46.56 43.86 -57.10
N PRO A 471 -47.67 44.08 -56.32
CA PRO A 471 -47.89 44.57 -54.94
C PRO A 471 -48.81 43.62 -54.08
N ALA A 472 -49.46 43.93 -52.93
CA ALA A 472 -49.86 45.21 -52.29
C ALA A 472 -50.09 45.16 -50.74
N LEU A 473 -50.33 46.35 -50.17
CA LEU A 473 -50.74 46.72 -48.79
C LEU A 473 -52.22 47.24 -48.81
N PRO A 474 -52.85 47.80 -47.73
CA PRO A 474 -52.38 48.14 -46.36
C PRO A 474 -53.30 47.50 -45.27
N ASP A 475 -53.54 47.97 -44.02
CA ASP A 475 -53.21 49.16 -43.18
C ASP A 475 -53.31 48.74 -41.67
N GLY A 476 -53.17 49.55 -40.61
CA GLY A 476 -52.90 51.00 -40.46
C GLY A 476 -53.31 51.55 -39.07
N GLU A 477 -52.71 52.68 -38.63
CA GLU A 477 -53.16 53.60 -37.53
C GLU A 477 -53.36 53.07 -36.07
N VAL A 478 -53.13 53.81 -34.96
CA VAL A 478 -52.38 55.08 -34.70
C VAL A 478 -52.07 55.27 -33.18
N THR A 479 -50.98 55.97 -32.81
CA THR A 479 -50.65 56.58 -31.48
C THR A 479 -50.54 55.72 -30.18
N SER A 480 -49.90 56.13 -29.06
CA SER A 480 -48.73 57.02 -28.82
C SER A 480 -48.30 57.04 -27.32
N ARG A 481 -47.02 57.39 -27.06
CA ARG A 481 -46.42 58.00 -25.83
C ARG A 481 -46.17 57.17 -24.55
N ASP A 482 -44.93 57.34 -24.09
CA ASP A 482 -44.26 57.02 -22.81
C ASP A 482 -44.64 57.96 -21.62
N PRO A 483 -44.02 57.89 -20.41
CA PRO A 483 -43.54 56.77 -19.57
C PRO A 483 -43.99 56.90 -18.07
N GLU A 484 -43.27 56.25 -17.14
CA GLU A 484 -42.96 56.65 -15.72
C GLU A 484 -43.40 55.77 -14.52
N THR A 485 -42.39 55.13 -13.88
CA THR A 485 -41.96 55.33 -12.47
C THR A 485 -42.77 54.80 -11.24
N LYS A 486 -42.29 53.64 -10.72
CA LYS A 486 -42.13 53.21 -9.29
C LYS A 486 -43.33 53.02 -8.31
N SER A 487 -43.36 51.83 -7.65
CA SER A 487 -43.43 51.58 -6.17
C SER A 487 -44.40 50.48 -5.65
N GLN A 488 -43.87 49.74 -4.64
CA GLN A 488 -44.42 48.76 -3.65
C GLN A 488 -45.65 49.23 -2.78
N PRO A 489 -46.19 48.46 -1.77
CA PRO A 489 -45.90 47.08 -1.26
C PRO A 489 -47.09 46.13 -0.85
N ALA A 490 -46.77 44.82 -0.64
CA ALA A 490 -47.20 43.85 0.40
C ALA A 490 -48.68 43.42 0.75
N SER A 491 -48.95 42.09 0.59
CA SER A 491 -49.72 41.15 1.49
C SER A 491 -51.25 41.33 1.74
N PRO A 492 -52.05 40.36 2.29
CA PRO A 492 -51.74 39.09 3.01
C PRO A 492 -52.58 37.81 2.59
N ALA A 493 -52.82 36.84 3.51
CA ALA A 493 -53.44 35.49 3.34
C ALA A 493 -54.94 35.39 3.83
N VAL A 494 -55.71 34.27 3.95
CA VAL A 494 -55.51 32.78 3.97
C VAL A 494 -56.67 32.02 3.19
N THR A 495 -57.39 30.89 3.48
CA THR A 495 -57.62 29.96 4.65
C THR A 495 -58.40 28.64 4.28
N ARG A 496 -58.12 27.47 4.95
CA ARG A 496 -59.04 26.30 5.29
C ARG A 496 -59.65 25.39 4.16
N LEU A 497 -60.24 24.18 4.36
CA LEU A 497 -60.69 23.31 5.52
C LEU A 497 -60.76 21.76 5.17
N SER A 498 -61.25 20.89 6.07
CA SER A 498 -61.55 19.41 5.94
C SER A 498 -62.76 19.02 6.87
N PRO A 499 -63.46 17.83 6.83
CA PRO A 499 -63.03 16.56 7.52
C PRO A 499 -63.76 15.19 7.14
N GLU A 500 -63.56 14.13 7.95
CA GLU A 500 -64.40 12.90 8.26
C GLU A 500 -64.72 11.79 7.21
N ALA A 501 -65.30 10.60 7.56
CA ALA A 501 -64.83 9.46 8.41
C ALA A 501 -65.88 8.28 8.54
N MET A 502 -65.50 6.97 8.46
CA MET A 502 -66.18 5.78 9.09
C MET A 502 -65.39 4.43 8.91
N GLY A 503 -65.71 3.38 9.68
CA GLY A 503 -65.16 1.99 9.62
C GLY A 503 -66.07 0.96 10.35
N PRO A 504 -65.62 -0.19 10.93
CA PRO A 504 -64.30 -0.86 10.92
C PRO A 504 -64.33 -2.16 10.04
N PRO A 505 -64.39 -3.47 10.45
CA PRO A 505 -64.26 -4.23 11.73
C PRO A 505 -63.15 -5.35 11.76
N ALA A 506 -63.05 -6.15 12.83
CA ALA A 506 -62.18 -7.36 12.98
C ALA A 506 -62.64 -8.29 14.15
N PRO A 507 -62.00 -9.47 14.35
CA PRO A 507 -61.45 -9.84 15.69
C PRO A 507 -60.02 -10.46 15.59
N GLN A 508 -59.02 -10.07 16.41
CA GLN A 508 -58.76 -10.41 17.84
C GLN A 508 -58.36 -11.89 18.07
N THR A 509 -57.47 -12.26 19.00
CA THR A 509 -56.96 -11.67 20.28
C THR A 509 -55.41 -11.84 20.41
N THR A 510 -54.62 -11.35 21.40
CA THR A 510 -54.61 -10.25 22.42
C THR A 510 -53.19 -10.19 23.07
N ASP A 511 -52.66 -8.98 23.31
CA ASP A 511 -51.90 -8.50 24.50
C ASP A 511 -50.62 -9.25 25.03
N ASP A 512 -49.69 -8.64 25.78
CA ASP A 512 -49.65 -7.31 26.41
C ASP A 512 -48.21 -6.69 26.50
N THR A 513 -48.09 -5.46 27.01
CA THR A 513 -46.88 -4.61 27.02
C THR A 513 -46.29 -4.40 28.42
N ALA A 514 -44.95 -4.48 28.57
CA ALA A 514 -44.24 -3.99 29.77
C ALA A 514 -42.79 -3.55 29.49
N CYS A 515 -42.24 -2.65 30.32
CA CYS A 515 -40.87 -2.14 30.19
C CYS A 515 -40.18 -1.92 31.57
N LYS A 516 -38.83 -2.02 31.59
CA LYS A 516 -37.87 -1.89 32.72
C LYS A 516 -37.82 -3.03 33.76
N GLY A 517 -36.65 -3.70 33.88
CA GLY A 517 -36.14 -4.11 35.20
C GLY A 517 -35.18 -5.32 35.34
N LYS A 518 -33.93 -5.04 35.74
CA LYS A 518 -33.05 -5.84 36.64
C LYS A 518 -32.37 -7.18 36.19
N ARG A 519 -31.04 -7.06 36.03
CA ARG A 519 -29.96 -7.92 36.63
C ARG A 519 -29.62 -9.27 35.91
N PRO A 520 -28.54 -10.00 36.29
CA PRO A 520 -27.27 -9.87 35.58
C PRO A 520 -26.67 -11.18 35.01
N ALA A 521 -25.61 -11.06 34.21
CA ALA A 521 -24.77 -12.17 33.76
C ALA A 521 -23.91 -12.80 34.90
N PRO A 522 -23.55 -14.10 34.81
CA PRO A 522 -22.76 -14.79 35.84
C PRO A 522 -21.28 -14.41 35.85
N ALA A 523 -20.63 -14.58 37.01
CA ALA A 523 -19.25 -14.15 37.26
C ALA A 523 -18.18 -15.12 36.73
N ARG A 524 -17.03 -14.56 36.35
CA ARG A 524 -15.80 -15.29 35.99
C ARG A 524 -15.00 -15.61 37.27
N PRO A 525 -14.45 -16.83 37.46
CA PRO A 525 -13.63 -17.13 38.64
C PRO A 525 -12.35 -16.27 38.69
N MET A 526 -12.01 -15.76 39.87
CA MET A 526 -10.69 -15.17 40.14
C MET A 526 -9.72 -16.23 40.65
N MET A 527 -8.44 -16.07 40.31
CA MET A 527 -7.31 -16.74 40.98
C MET A 527 -6.42 -15.67 41.62
N PRO A 528 -5.81 -15.93 42.80
CA PRO A 528 -5.00 -14.95 43.51
C PRO A 528 -3.60 -14.77 42.86
N PRO A 529 -2.94 -13.61 43.09
CA PRO A 529 -1.60 -13.36 42.57
C PRO A 529 -0.50 -14.08 43.37
N PRO A 530 0.64 -14.43 42.76
CA PRO A 530 1.83 -14.90 43.47
C PRO A 530 2.55 -13.74 44.20
N PRO A 531 3.31 -14.02 45.28
CA PRO A 531 3.97 -13.00 46.09
C PRO A 531 5.23 -12.40 45.45
N VAL A 532 5.55 -11.16 45.85
CA VAL A 532 6.75 -10.42 45.43
C VAL A 532 7.95 -10.76 46.31
N ALA A 533 9.14 -10.91 45.71
CA ALA A 533 10.42 -11.03 46.41
C ALA A 533 11.31 -9.80 46.14
N GLN A 534 12.03 -9.34 47.17
CA GLN A 534 12.94 -8.17 47.10
C GLN A 534 14.41 -8.59 46.85
N PRO A 535 15.27 -7.69 46.32
CA PRO A 535 16.62 -8.01 45.87
C PRO A 535 17.67 -8.08 47.00
N ARG A 536 18.81 -8.73 46.73
CA ARG A 536 20.04 -8.70 47.53
C ARG A 536 21.30 -8.64 46.64
N SER A 537 22.42 -8.23 47.23
CA SER A 537 23.58 -7.65 46.53
C SER A 537 24.64 -8.65 46.03
N THR A 538 25.20 -8.34 44.87
CA THR A 538 26.62 -8.42 44.43
C THR A 538 27.62 -9.46 44.97
N ALA A 539 28.23 -10.18 44.00
CA ALA A 539 29.65 -10.59 43.92
C ALA A 539 30.17 -11.73 44.85
N PRO A 540 31.34 -12.37 44.56
CA PRO A 540 32.25 -12.22 43.40
C PRO A 540 32.56 -13.53 42.62
N THR A 541 33.45 -13.43 41.62
CA THR A 541 33.98 -14.50 40.73
C THR A 541 35.03 -15.40 41.40
N PRO A 542 35.26 -16.63 40.87
CA PRO A 542 36.62 -17.17 40.72
C PRO A 542 36.94 -17.72 39.30
N ALA A 543 38.21 -17.94 39.00
CA ALA A 543 38.74 -18.30 37.67
C ALA A 543 39.12 -19.79 37.50
N ALA A 544 39.47 -20.20 36.27
CA ALA A 544 39.96 -21.54 35.91
C ALA A 544 41.49 -21.61 35.78
N PRO A 545 42.10 -22.78 36.09
CA PRO A 545 43.00 -23.49 35.15
C PRO A 545 42.96 -25.04 35.32
N GLU A 546 43.60 -25.89 34.49
CA GLU A 546 43.70 -25.99 33.01
C GLU A 546 44.21 -27.43 32.67
N HIS A 547 44.11 -27.86 31.40
CA HIS A 547 44.67 -29.10 30.81
C HIS A 547 43.96 -30.42 31.24
N ALA A 548 44.03 -31.55 30.51
CA ALA A 548 44.88 -31.91 29.37
C ALA A 548 44.21 -32.87 28.34
N ALA A 549 44.87 -32.97 27.17
CA ALA A 549 44.91 -34.12 26.24
C ALA A 549 43.65 -34.57 25.44
N SER A 550 43.75 -34.47 24.12
CA SER A 550 42.97 -35.25 23.13
C SER A 550 43.85 -36.24 22.36
N PRO A 551 43.28 -37.36 21.89
CA PRO A 551 43.24 -37.65 20.44
C PRO A 551 41.87 -38.24 20.00
N LYS A 552 41.42 -38.26 18.74
CA LYS A 552 41.78 -37.69 17.41
C LYS A 552 40.44 -37.67 16.59
N ALA A 553 40.27 -37.50 15.27
CA ALA A 553 41.11 -37.53 14.08
C ALA A 553 40.55 -36.60 12.95
N ARG A 554 41.06 -36.75 11.71
CA ARG A 554 40.71 -36.01 10.46
C ARG A 554 41.42 -36.73 9.26
N PRO A 555 41.39 -36.31 7.96
CA PRO A 555 40.76 -35.13 7.31
C PRO A 555 40.08 -35.35 5.92
N ARG A 556 39.29 -34.35 5.46
CA ARG A 556 39.29 -33.66 4.13
C ARG A 556 38.21 -32.55 4.20
N ARG A 557 38.40 -31.25 3.84
CA ARG A 557 38.87 -30.55 2.60
C ARG A 557 37.93 -30.78 1.39
N MET A 558 37.45 -29.77 0.66
CA MET A 558 37.73 -28.30 0.64
C MET A 558 36.54 -27.46 0.07
N ALA A 559 36.71 -26.11 0.05
CA ALA A 559 35.78 -25.04 -0.40
C ALA A 559 34.67 -24.63 0.61
N GLY A 560 34.27 -23.36 0.74
CA GLY A 560 34.70 -22.09 0.12
C GLY A 560 34.51 -20.89 1.07
N ALA A 561 34.89 -19.66 0.67
CA ALA A 561 34.92 -18.48 1.56
C ALA A 561 33.53 -17.82 1.79
N PRO A 562 33.31 -17.12 2.92
CA PRO A 562 31.98 -16.62 3.31
C PRO A 562 31.69 -15.16 2.92
N SER A 563 30.45 -14.89 2.48
CA SER A 563 29.88 -13.54 2.43
C SER A 563 29.23 -13.17 3.76
N ARG A 564 29.44 -11.92 4.20
CA ARG A 564 29.11 -11.41 5.55
C ARG A 564 27.65 -10.95 5.64
N ALA A 565 26.78 -11.71 6.31
CA ALA A 565 25.42 -11.29 6.61
C ALA A 565 25.37 -10.27 7.79
N PRO A 566 24.51 -9.23 7.72
CA PRO A 566 24.35 -8.26 8.81
C PRO A 566 23.48 -8.81 9.96
N SER A 567 23.92 -8.60 11.20
CA SER A 567 23.25 -9.09 12.41
C SER A 567 22.25 -8.08 12.97
N VAL A 568 21.09 -7.90 12.32
CA VAL A 568 19.96 -7.11 12.82
C VAL A 568 18.65 -7.86 12.56
N PRO A 569 17.80 -8.14 13.57
CA PRO A 569 16.47 -8.70 13.36
C PRO A 569 15.49 -7.64 12.83
N PRO A 570 14.49 -8.01 12.01
CA PRO A 570 13.51 -7.07 11.49
C PRO A 570 12.60 -6.50 12.60
N PRO A 571 12.11 -5.25 12.46
CA PRO A 571 11.21 -4.64 13.44
C PRO A 571 9.83 -5.31 13.45
N LEU A 572 9.22 -5.36 14.63
CA LEU A 572 7.84 -5.83 14.81
C LEU A 572 6.83 -4.78 14.32
N PRO A 573 5.63 -5.18 13.83
CA PRO A 573 4.61 -4.26 13.36
C PRO A 573 4.05 -3.37 14.49
N PRO A 574 3.65 -2.13 14.20
CA PRO A 574 3.18 -1.18 15.21
C PRO A 574 1.84 -1.61 15.82
N GLN A 575 1.74 -1.52 17.16
CA GLN A 575 0.46 -1.69 17.86
C GLN A 575 -0.36 -0.38 17.85
N PRO A 576 -1.70 -0.44 17.82
CA PRO A 576 -2.55 0.74 17.82
C PRO A 576 -2.41 1.55 19.12
N ALA A 577 -2.26 2.87 18.98
CA ALA A 577 -2.03 3.77 20.10
C ALA A 577 -3.21 3.79 21.10
N ARG A 578 -2.90 3.81 22.40
CA ARG A 578 -3.89 4.07 23.45
C ARG A 578 -4.38 5.52 23.33
N ARG A 579 -5.70 5.73 23.30
CA ARG A 579 -6.29 7.06 23.46
C ARG A 579 -5.94 7.60 24.85
N HIS A 580 -5.24 8.72 24.91
CA HIS A 580 -5.14 9.50 26.14
C HIS A 580 -6.50 10.14 26.45
N SER A 581 -6.94 10.00 27.70
CA SER A 581 -8.12 10.71 28.24
C SER A 581 -7.82 12.20 28.37
N ARG A 582 -8.79 13.05 27.98
CA ARG A 582 -8.74 14.49 28.31
C ARG A 582 -9.03 14.68 29.80
N ASP A 583 -8.20 15.47 30.47
CA ASP A 583 -8.56 16.04 31.77
C ASP A 583 -9.64 17.13 31.62
N PRO A 584 -10.52 17.32 32.61
CA PRO A 584 -11.53 18.38 32.61
C PRO A 584 -10.93 19.74 32.99
N ALA A 585 -11.43 20.82 32.39
CA ALA A 585 -11.01 22.19 32.69
C ALA A 585 -11.52 22.68 34.07
N PRO A 586 -10.79 23.57 34.76
CA PRO A 586 -11.20 24.10 36.06
C PRO A 586 -12.28 25.18 35.95
N SER A 587 -13.23 25.19 36.89
CA SER A 587 -14.29 26.18 37.01
C SER A 587 -13.78 27.56 37.49
N PRO A 588 -14.38 28.69 37.06
CA PRO A 588 -14.03 30.01 37.55
C PRO A 588 -14.49 30.24 39.00
N ARG A 589 -13.77 31.10 39.73
CA ARG A 589 -14.18 31.62 41.05
C ARG A 589 -15.06 32.88 40.91
N PRO A 590 -15.97 33.15 41.86
CA PRO A 590 -16.71 34.42 41.91
C PRO A 590 -15.78 35.60 42.31
N PRO A 591 -16.17 36.86 42.01
CA PRO A 591 -15.43 38.04 42.44
C PRO A 591 -15.60 38.30 43.94
N ALA A 592 -14.62 39.00 44.52
CA ALA A 592 -14.70 39.55 45.88
C ALA A 592 -14.06 40.95 45.90
N SER A 593 -14.84 41.94 46.33
CA SER A 593 -14.48 43.33 46.66
C SER A 593 -13.67 44.10 45.59
#